data_AF-A0A645I2W5-F1
#
_entry.id   AF-A0A645I2W5-F1
#
_cell.length_a   1.000
_cell.length_b   1.000
_cell.length_c   1.000
_cell.angle_alpha   90.00
_cell.angle_beta   90.00
_cell.angle_gamma   90.00
#
_symmetry.space_group_name_H-M   'P 1'
#
loop_
_entity.id
_entity.type
_entity.pdbx_description
1 polymer ?
#
loop_
_entity_poly.entity_id
_entity_poly.type
_entity_poly.pdbx_seq_one_letter_code
_entity_poly.pdbx_strand_id
1 'polypeptide(L)'
;MDRRVESNADEIFRLGSPRELIEAGVNPTYVITGNMPLVARESLLSRIFSLGEKVVEESLNLFGGVIGAFCIEAVVMDSLEIKVFELSTRIVAGTNLYISGSPYSDLMQKQLSMGRRIALEIREASRTNQLDKILS
;
A
#
# COMPACT_ATOMS: atom_id res chain seq x y z
N MET A 1 3.47 -4.55 -2.45
CA MET A 1 4.17 -3.56 -1.62
C MET A 1 5.04 -2.73 -2.52
N ASP A 2 5.21 -1.47 -2.21
CA ASP A 2 6.05 -0.55 -2.94
C ASP A 2 6.59 0.50 -1.96
N ARG A 3 7.61 1.23 -2.39
CA ARG A 3 8.07 2.43 -1.71
C ARG A 3 7.56 3.63 -2.51
N ARG A 4 6.88 4.57 -1.84
CA ARG A 4 6.55 5.86 -2.43
C ARG A 4 7.83 6.67 -2.66
N VAL A 5 7.91 7.29 -3.82
CA VAL A 5 8.96 8.24 -4.16
C VAL A 5 8.37 9.64 -4.11
N GLU A 6 9.02 10.52 -3.37
CA GLU A 6 8.65 11.89 -3.07
C GLU A 6 9.57 12.86 -3.82
N SER A 7 9.08 14.08 -4.06
CA SER A 7 9.72 15.09 -4.92
C SER A 7 11.16 15.39 -4.57
N ASN A 8 11.42 15.73 -3.30
CA ASN A 8 12.77 16.07 -2.84
C ASN A 8 13.04 15.64 -1.41
N ALA A 9 12.10 14.99 -0.71
CA ALA A 9 12.34 14.45 0.63
C ALA A 9 13.22 13.18 0.56
N ASP A 10 13.06 12.37 -0.50
CA ASP A 10 13.90 11.23 -0.74
C ASP A 10 15.34 11.65 -1.07
N GLU A 11 16.29 11.11 -0.31
CA GLU A 11 17.72 11.33 -0.48
C GLU A 11 18.19 12.78 -0.34
N ILE A 12 17.36 13.68 0.19
CA ILE A 12 17.71 15.11 0.36
C ILE A 12 19.00 15.31 1.16
N PHE A 13 19.26 14.43 2.13
CA PHE A 13 20.44 14.42 2.98
C PHE A 13 21.74 14.16 2.23
N ARG A 14 21.70 13.68 0.97
CA ARG A 14 22.89 13.55 0.11
C ARG A 14 23.41 14.90 -0.38
N LEU A 15 22.56 15.92 -0.39
CA LEU A 15 22.90 17.27 -0.88
C LEU A 15 23.59 18.14 0.19
N GLY A 16 23.39 17.84 1.47
CA GLY A 16 23.96 18.60 2.58
C GLY A 16 23.23 18.31 3.89
N SER A 17 23.68 18.95 4.96
CA SER A 17 22.96 18.92 6.23
C SER A 17 21.58 19.59 6.08
N PRO A 18 20.57 19.20 6.88
CA PRO A 18 19.25 19.84 6.84
C PRO A 18 19.30 21.37 6.95
N ARG A 19 20.28 21.89 7.72
CA ARG A 19 20.49 23.33 7.88
C ARG A 19 20.96 24.01 6.58
N GLU A 20 21.98 23.46 5.92
CA GLU A 20 22.51 24.01 4.65
C GLU A 20 21.44 24.00 3.56
N LEU A 21 20.60 22.96 3.53
CA LEU A 21 19.51 22.85 2.55
C LEU A 21 18.46 23.93 2.75
N ILE A 22 18.06 24.17 4.00
CA ILE A 22 17.11 25.25 4.34
C ILE A 22 17.71 26.61 4.00
N GLU A 23 18.98 26.86 4.33
CA GLU A 23 19.70 28.10 4.00
C GLU A 23 19.80 28.32 2.48
N ALA A 24 19.90 27.24 1.69
CA ALA A 24 19.86 27.26 0.23
C ALA A 24 18.44 27.35 -0.38
N GLY A 25 17.40 27.47 0.44
CA GLY A 25 16.00 27.55 -0.01
C GLY A 25 15.39 26.21 -0.43
N VAL A 26 16.05 25.09 -0.15
CA VAL A 26 15.59 23.73 -0.45
C VAL A 26 14.91 23.14 0.78
N ASN A 27 13.59 23.27 0.84
CA ASN A 27 12.79 22.66 1.91
C ASN A 27 12.28 21.27 1.50
N PRO A 28 12.26 20.28 2.41
CA PRO A 28 11.66 18.99 2.14
C PRO A 28 10.17 19.13 1.78
N THR A 29 9.77 18.47 0.72
CA THR A 29 8.41 18.37 0.21
C THR A 29 8.12 16.89 -0.08
N TYR A 30 6.91 16.47 0.26
CA TYR A 30 6.47 15.08 0.22
C TYR A 30 5.51 14.84 -0.95
N VAL A 31 5.67 15.61 -2.05
CA VAL A 31 4.82 15.44 -3.24
C VAL A 31 5.18 14.12 -3.89
N ILE A 32 4.22 13.21 -4.01
CA ILE A 32 4.46 11.89 -4.60
C ILE A 32 4.76 12.05 -6.09
N THR A 33 5.94 11.59 -6.52
CA THR A 33 6.40 11.62 -7.91
C THR A 33 6.44 10.23 -8.54
N GLY A 34 6.40 9.16 -7.73
CA GLY A 34 6.43 7.81 -8.25
C GLY A 34 6.33 6.73 -7.18
N ASN A 35 6.54 5.49 -7.60
CA ASN A 35 6.56 4.32 -6.73
C ASN A 35 7.70 3.39 -7.20
N MET A 36 8.36 2.72 -6.27
CA MET A 36 9.41 1.73 -6.54
C MET A 36 9.00 0.35 -6.03
N PRO A 37 9.28 -0.73 -6.79
CA PRO A 37 8.97 -2.07 -6.33
C PRO A 37 9.81 -2.42 -5.10
N LEU A 38 9.16 -3.07 -4.12
CA LEU A 38 9.76 -3.47 -2.86
C LEU A 38 9.14 -4.80 -2.42
N VAL A 39 9.97 -5.66 -1.84
CA VAL A 39 9.53 -6.80 -1.04
C VAL A 39 9.95 -6.59 0.41
N ALA A 40 9.06 -6.91 1.34
CA ALA A 40 9.40 -6.94 2.76
C ALA A 40 10.37 -8.08 3.07
N ARG A 41 11.20 -7.88 4.09
CA ARG A 41 11.87 -8.99 4.78
C ARG A 41 10.80 -9.99 5.22
N GLU A 42 10.98 -11.27 4.88
CA GLU A 42 9.96 -12.31 5.07
C GLU A 42 9.44 -12.41 6.51
N SER A 43 10.32 -12.25 7.50
CA SER A 43 9.95 -12.28 8.93
C SER A 43 8.99 -11.15 9.35
N LEU A 44 8.79 -10.12 8.52
CA LEU A 44 7.82 -9.05 8.77
C LEU A 44 6.42 -9.38 8.24
N LEU A 45 6.28 -10.39 7.37
CA LEU A 45 5.02 -10.67 6.69
C LEU A 45 3.91 -11.03 7.68
N SER A 46 4.20 -11.83 8.72
CA SER A 46 3.21 -12.18 9.75
C SER A 46 2.63 -10.93 10.44
N ARG A 47 3.49 -9.95 10.74
CA ARG A 47 3.07 -8.67 11.34
C ARG A 47 2.28 -7.81 10.35
N ILE A 48 2.68 -7.78 9.08
CA ILE A 48 1.97 -7.07 8.01
C ILE A 48 0.56 -7.65 7.81
N PHE A 49 0.42 -8.98 7.75
CA PHE A 49 -0.88 -9.64 7.63
C PHE A 49 -1.76 -9.36 8.84
N SER A 50 -1.23 -9.46 10.07
CA SER A 50 -1.98 -9.14 11.29
C SER A 50 -2.45 -7.68 11.33
N LEU A 51 -1.66 -6.73 10.80
CA LEU A 51 -2.11 -5.35 10.64
C LEU A 51 -3.30 -5.25 9.68
N GLY A 52 -3.24 -5.93 8.53
CA GLY A 52 -4.34 -5.96 7.56
C GLY A 52 -5.62 -6.56 8.14
N GLU A 53 -5.51 -7.68 8.86
CA GLU A 53 -6.62 -8.34 9.54
C GLU A 53 -7.30 -7.39 10.54
N LYS A 54 -6.53 -6.75 11.42
CA LYS A 54 -7.06 -5.78 12.40
C LYS A 54 -7.79 -4.61 11.75
N VAL A 55 -7.30 -4.11 10.62
CA VAL A 55 -7.98 -3.05 9.87
C VAL A 55 -9.34 -3.55 9.36
N VAL A 56 -9.40 -4.76 8.81
CA VAL A 56 -10.65 -5.35 8.32
C VAL A 56 -11.62 -5.59 9.47
N GLU A 57 -11.19 -6.24 10.56
CA GLU A 57 -12.01 -6.50 11.74
C GLU A 57 -12.58 -5.21 12.34
N GLU A 58 -11.74 -4.21 12.54
CA GLU A 58 -12.17 -2.94 13.12
C GLU A 58 -13.11 -2.18 12.15
N SER A 59 -12.85 -2.24 10.84
CA SER A 59 -13.75 -1.63 9.85
C SER A 59 -15.14 -2.27 9.83
N LEU A 60 -15.24 -3.58 10.08
CA LEU A 60 -16.51 -4.29 10.20
C LEU A 60 -17.31 -3.79 11.40
N ASN A 61 -16.63 -3.60 12.54
CA ASN A 61 -17.24 -3.09 13.76
C ASN A 61 -17.73 -1.64 13.62
N LEU A 62 -16.99 -0.79 12.89
CA LEU A 62 -17.25 0.64 12.83
C LEU A 62 -18.22 1.06 11.71
N PHE A 63 -18.09 0.48 10.51
CA PHE A 63 -18.80 0.98 9.32
C PHE A 63 -19.12 -0.10 8.27
N GLY A 64 -19.24 -1.36 8.69
CA GLY A 64 -19.68 -2.45 7.81
C GLY A 64 -18.59 -3.08 6.94
N GLY A 65 -17.32 -2.70 7.16
CA GLY A 65 -16.16 -3.33 6.56
C GLY A 65 -15.55 -2.56 5.40
N VAL A 66 -14.23 -2.67 5.25
CA VAL A 66 -13.54 -2.26 4.02
C VAL A 66 -13.69 -3.35 2.96
N ILE A 67 -14.31 -3.01 1.83
CA ILE A 67 -14.56 -3.94 0.73
C ILE A 67 -13.51 -3.73 -0.36
N GLY A 68 -12.90 -4.82 -0.81
CA GLY A 68 -11.94 -4.80 -1.91
C GLY A 68 -10.55 -4.33 -1.51
N ALA A 69 -9.96 -3.44 -2.31
CA ALA A 69 -8.57 -3.02 -2.13
C ALA A 69 -8.43 -1.88 -1.11
N PHE A 70 -7.45 -2.01 -0.23
CA PHE A 70 -6.99 -0.93 0.66
C PHE A 70 -5.47 -0.97 0.79
N CYS A 71 -4.87 0.09 1.31
CA CYS A 71 -3.43 0.20 1.53
C CYS A 71 -3.15 0.81 2.90
N ILE A 72 -2.30 0.11 3.67
CA ILE A 72 -1.73 0.62 4.93
C ILE A 72 -0.38 1.23 4.58
N GLU A 73 -0.20 2.49 4.95
CA GLU A 73 1.02 3.24 4.70
C GLU A 73 1.78 3.40 6.00
N ALA A 74 3.00 2.90 6.01
CA ALA A 74 3.77 2.76 7.23
C ALA A 74 5.26 2.91 6.98
N VAL A 75 5.97 3.27 8.05
CA VAL A 75 7.43 3.19 8.14
C VAL A 75 7.83 1.99 8.99
N VAL A 76 8.91 1.31 8.61
CA VAL A 76 9.52 0.24 9.40
C VAL A 76 10.74 0.81 10.11
N MET A 77 10.70 0.83 11.44
CA MET A 77 11.79 1.32 12.28
C MET A 77 12.96 0.32 12.29
N ASP A 78 14.12 0.76 12.77
CA ASP A 78 15.30 -0.08 13.00
C ASP A 78 15.03 -1.25 13.99
N SER A 79 14.13 -1.04 14.95
CA SER A 79 13.59 -2.04 15.86
C SER A 79 12.63 -3.05 15.21
N LEU A 80 12.39 -2.93 13.90
CA LEU A 80 11.37 -3.68 13.13
C LEU A 80 9.93 -3.40 13.61
N GLU A 81 9.72 -2.30 14.32
CA GLU A 81 8.39 -1.79 14.60
C GLU A 81 7.77 -1.14 13.36
N ILE A 82 6.51 -1.46 13.08
CA ILE A 82 5.75 -0.84 11.98
C ILE A 82 4.93 0.31 12.56
N LYS A 83 5.19 1.54 12.12
CA LYS A 83 4.42 2.74 12.47
C LYS A 83 3.56 3.14 11.27
N VAL A 84 2.24 3.01 11.43
CA VAL A 84 1.26 3.41 10.41
C VAL A 84 1.02 4.91 10.51
N PHE A 85 0.97 5.61 9.38
CA PHE A 85 0.67 7.04 9.33
C PHE A 85 -0.53 7.36 8.43
N GLU A 86 -0.89 6.51 7.48
CA GLU A 86 -2.05 6.70 6.61
C GLU A 86 -2.72 5.36 6.25
N LEU A 87 -4.03 5.41 6.02
CA LEU A 87 -4.84 4.32 5.51
C LEU A 87 -5.62 4.81 4.29
N SER A 88 -5.39 4.18 3.15
CA SER A 88 -6.17 4.39 1.93
C SER A 88 -7.20 3.27 1.78
N THR A 89 -8.50 3.58 1.90
CA THR A 89 -9.62 2.61 1.80
C THR A 89 -10.03 2.29 0.35
N ARG A 90 -9.07 2.34 -0.57
CA ARG A 90 -9.23 2.07 -2.00
C ARG A 90 -7.90 1.66 -2.62
N ILE A 91 -7.93 1.31 -3.90
CA ILE A 91 -6.71 1.08 -4.70
C ILE A 91 -5.80 2.33 -4.72
N VAL A 92 -4.49 2.11 -4.72
CA VAL A 92 -3.46 3.15 -4.71
C VAL A 92 -2.51 3.03 -5.90
N ALA A 93 -1.81 4.12 -6.23
CA ALA A 93 -0.90 4.21 -7.37
C ALA A 93 0.24 3.17 -7.34
N GLY A 94 0.71 2.77 -6.15
CA GLY A 94 1.74 1.73 -5.99
C GLY A 94 1.40 0.39 -6.66
N THR A 95 0.11 0.10 -6.84
CA THR A 95 -0.35 -1.11 -7.54
C THR A 95 -0.07 -1.08 -9.05
N ASN A 96 0.21 0.09 -9.64
CA ASN A 96 0.50 0.25 -11.07
C ASN A 96 1.82 -0.43 -11.48
N LEU A 97 2.73 -0.68 -10.53
CA LEU A 97 3.95 -1.44 -10.77
C LEU A 97 3.68 -2.91 -11.12
N TYR A 98 2.49 -3.41 -10.77
CA TYR A 98 2.18 -4.84 -10.72
C TYR A 98 1.05 -5.24 -11.69
N ILE A 99 1.00 -4.63 -12.88
CA ILE A 99 0.00 -4.94 -13.91
C ILE A 99 0.06 -6.42 -14.34
N SER A 100 1.27 -6.97 -14.42
CA SER A 100 1.50 -8.39 -14.77
C SER A 100 1.65 -9.29 -13.52
N GLY A 101 1.26 -8.82 -12.35
CA GLY A 101 1.51 -9.51 -11.09
C GLY A 101 2.66 -8.91 -10.29
N SER A 102 2.90 -9.48 -9.12
CA SER A 102 3.89 -9.09 -8.12
C SER A 102 4.48 -10.36 -7.50
N PRO A 103 5.65 -10.27 -6.84
CA PRO A 103 6.24 -11.40 -6.13
C PRO A 103 5.26 -12.10 -5.15
N TYR A 104 4.30 -11.37 -4.59
CA TYR A 104 3.30 -11.91 -3.68
C TYR A 104 2.10 -12.53 -4.41
N SER A 105 1.55 -11.84 -5.41
CA SER A 105 0.40 -12.34 -6.14
C SER A 105 0.72 -13.60 -6.94
N ASP A 106 1.96 -13.73 -7.42
CA ASP A 106 2.42 -14.89 -8.20
C ASP A 106 2.44 -16.19 -7.38
N LEU A 107 2.49 -16.10 -6.05
CA LEU A 107 2.31 -17.26 -5.16
C LEU A 107 0.88 -17.81 -5.19
N MET A 108 -0.09 -16.99 -5.59
CA MET A 108 -1.51 -17.35 -5.66
C MET A 108 -1.97 -17.59 -7.10
N GLN A 109 -1.69 -16.65 -8.00
CA GLN A 109 -2.11 -16.70 -9.39
C GLN A 109 -1.21 -15.82 -10.26
N LYS A 110 -0.71 -16.39 -11.37
CA LYS A 110 0.07 -15.64 -12.35
C LYS A 110 -0.73 -14.51 -13.00
N GLN A 111 -0.05 -13.42 -13.35
CA GLN A 111 -0.62 -12.27 -14.06
C GLN A 111 -1.77 -11.59 -13.28
N LEU A 112 -1.70 -11.54 -11.96
CA LEU A 112 -2.74 -11.00 -11.10
C LEU A 112 -2.37 -9.59 -10.59
N SER A 113 -2.83 -8.55 -11.29
CA SER A 113 -2.82 -7.19 -10.76
C SER A 113 -3.97 -6.93 -9.79
N MET A 114 -3.90 -5.84 -9.03
CA MET A 114 -5.02 -5.44 -8.15
C MET A 114 -6.29 -5.09 -8.92
N GLY A 115 -6.17 -4.41 -10.07
CA GLY A 115 -7.31 -4.16 -10.95
C GLY A 115 -7.95 -5.47 -11.45
N ARG A 116 -7.13 -6.45 -11.85
CA ARG A 116 -7.62 -7.79 -12.23
C ARG A 116 -8.27 -8.50 -11.05
N ARG A 117 -7.70 -8.42 -9.84
CA ARG A 117 -8.27 -9.03 -8.64
C ARG A 117 -9.66 -8.46 -8.30
N ILE A 118 -9.85 -7.15 -8.42
CA ILE A 118 -11.16 -6.50 -8.23
C ILE A 118 -12.15 -7.00 -9.29
N ALA A 119 -11.76 -7.05 -10.57
CA ALA A 119 -12.63 -7.55 -11.63
C ALA A 119 -13.02 -9.02 -11.45
N LEU A 120 -12.11 -9.86 -10.93
CA LEU A 120 -12.40 -11.25 -10.58
C LEU A 120 -13.43 -11.35 -9.46
N GLU A 121 -13.37 -10.48 -8.44
CA GLU A 121 -14.35 -10.43 -7.35
C GLU A 121 -15.74 -10.09 -7.89
N ILE A 122 -15.84 -9.06 -8.73
CA ILE A 122 -17.11 -8.64 -9.34
C ILE A 122 -17.70 -9.77 -10.17
N ARG A 123 -16.87 -10.44 -10.98
CA ARG A 123 -17.31 -11.58 -11.79
C ARG A 123 -17.84 -12.72 -10.94
N GLU A 124 -17.16 -13.04 -9.83
CA GLU A 124 -17.57 -14.12 -8.94
C GLU A 124 -18.83 -13.79 -8.14
N ALA A 125 -18.94 -12.56 -7.62
CA ALA A 125 -20.14 -12.06 -6.97
C ALA A 125 -21.35 -12.07 -7.93
N SER A 126 -21.15 -11.67 -9.20
CA SER A 126 -22.18 -11.77 -10.23
C SER A 126 -22.59 -13.22 -10.49
N ARG A 127 -21.62 -14.13 -10.66
CA ARG A 127 -21.85 -15.56 -10.90
C ARG A 127 -22.60 -16.24 -9.75
N THR A 128 -22.38 -15.79 -8.52
CA THR A 128 -22.97 -16.36 -7.29
C THR A 128 -24.18 -15.57 -6.78
N ASN A 129 -24.64 -14.56 -7.52
CA ASN A 129 -25.75 -13.68 -7.14
C ASN A 129 -25.56 -13.01 -5.75
N GLN A 130 -24.35 -12.50 -5.51
CA GLN A 130 -23.91 -11.82 -4.27
C GLN A 130 -23.33 -10.42 -4.55
N LEU A 131 -23.75 -9.77 -5.64
CA LEU A 131 -23.28 -8.42 -5.97
C LEU A 131 -23.65 -7.39 -4.90
N ASP A 132 -24.78 -7.60 -4.22
CA ASP A 132 -25.25 -6.81 -3.08
C ASP A 132 -24.25 -6.74 -1.92
N LYS A 133 -23.35 -7.72 -1.80
CA LYS A 133 -22.32 -7.74 -0.75
C LYS A 133 -21.10 -6.87 -1.05
N ILE A 134 -20.92 -6.46 -2.30
CA ILE A 134 -19.71 -5.73 -2.73
C ILE A 134 -20.02 -4.39 -3.41
N LEU A 135 -21.30 -4.09 -3.60
CA LEU A 135 -21.79 -2.83 -4.13
C LEU A 135 -22.50 -2.07 -3.00
N SER A 136 -22.35 -0.74 -3.02
CA SER A 136 -22.96 0.20 -2.09
C SER A 136 -23.67 1.30 -2.85
#